data_AF-A0A8J8IWN3-F1
#
_entry.id   AF-A0A8J8IWN3-F1
#
_cell.length_a   1.000
_cell.length_b   1.000
_cell.length_c   1.000
_cell.angle_alpha   90.00
_cell.angle_beta   90.00
_cell.angle_gamma   90.00
#
_symmetry.space_group_name_H-M   'P 1'
#
loop_
_entity.id
_entity.type
_entity.pdbx_description
1 polymer ?
#
loop_
_entity_poly.entity_id
_entity_poly.type
_entity_poly.pdbx_seq_one_letter_code
_entity_poly.pdbx_strand_id
1 'polypeptide(L)'
;MKYPKQIRTYCPFCKKHTIHKVEKVKKRPRSELSAGQRRFRRILKGYKGFPRPKPEGREKPVKKLDLRFRCTVCGKAHTRGQGFRVKKFELVEV
;
A
#
# COMPACT_ATOMS: atom_id res chain seq x y z
N MET A 1 -15.10 -0.37 10.65
CA MET A 1 -15.18 -1.82 10.37
C MET A 1 -14.07 -2.51 11.13
N LYS A 2 -14.42 -3.52 11.94
CA LYS A 2 -13.48 -4.37 12.64
C LYS A 2 -13.06 -5.52 11.72
N TYR A 3 -11.77 -5.83 11.68
CA TYR A 3 -11.22 -6.92 10.90
C TYR A 3 -10.23 -7.70 11.77
N PRO A 4 -10.20 -9.03 11.72
CA PRO A 4 -9.33 -9.81 12.59
C PRO A 4 -7.84 -9.62 12.23
N LYS A 5 -6.96 -9.59 13.24
CA LYS A 5 -5.50 -9.52 13.06
C LYS A 5 -4.93 -10.78 12.40
N GLN A 6 -5.55 -11.92 12.62
CA GLN A 6 -5.12 -13.22 12.08
C GLN A 6 -6.28 -13.90 11.35
N ILE A 7 -6.02 -14.47 10.17
CA ILE A 7 -7.02 -15.20 9.38
C ILE A 7 -6.38 -16.43 8.79
N ARG A 8 -7.09 -17.56 8.79
CA ARG A 8 -6.68 -18.76 8.05
C ARG A 8 -7.04 -18.62 6.58
N THR A 9 -6.04 -18.55 5.71
CA THR A 9 -6.21 -18.42 4.25
C THR A 9 -5.22 -19.28 3.49
N TYR A 10 -5.48 -19.51 2.21
CA TYR A 10 -4.55 -20.20 1.32
C TYR A 10 -3.24 -19.41 1.17
N CYS A 11 -2.10 -20.07 1.34
CA CYS A 11 -0.79 -19.50 1.03
C CYS A 11 -0.32 -20.01 -0.35
N PRO A 12 -0.06 -19.14 -1.33
CA PRO A 12 0.40 -19.56 -2.65
C PRO A 12 1.81 -20.18 -2.64
N PHE A 13 2.64 -19.82 -1.65
CA PHE A 13 4.00 -20.34 -1.52
C PHE A 13 4.05 -21.72 -0.86
N CYS A 14 3.26 -21.92 0.20
CA CYS A 14 3.20 -23.20 0.91
C CYS A 14 2.19 -24.18 0.28
N LYS A 15 1.34 -23.71 -0.64
CA LYS A 15 0.24 -24.46 -1.28
C LYS A 15 -0.74 -25.10 -0.30
N LYS A 16 -0.88 -24.53 0.90
CA LYS A 16 -1.79 -25.00 1.96
C LYS A 16 -2.41 -23.85 2.73
N HIS A 17 -3.52 -24.13 3.41
CA HIS A 17 -4.23 -23.17 4.25
C HIS A 17 -3.50 -22.99 5.59
N THR A 18 -3.03 -21.77 5.85
CA THR A 18 -2.23 -21.41 7.03
C THR A 18 -2.77 -20.14 7.66
N ILE A 19 -2.38 -19.88 8.91
CA ILE A 19 -2.70 -18.63 9.59
C ILE A 19 -1.85 -17.51 8.98
N HIS A 20 -2.50 -16.40 8.65
CA HIS A 20 -1.87 -15.21 8.10
C HIS A 20 -2.12 -14.01 9.00
N LYS A 21 -1.07 -13.23 9.25
CA LYS A 21 -1.16 -11.92 9.88
C LYS A 21 -1.58 -10.88 8.83
N VAL A 22 -2.57 -10.06 9.18
CA VAL A 22 -3.11 -9.01 8.31
C VAL A 22 -2.40 -7.69 8.62
N GLU A 23 -1.73 -7.13 7.62
CA GLU A 23 -0.96 -5.90 7.74
C GLU A 23 -1.48 -4.82 6.78
N LYS A 24 -1.49 -3.56 7.22
CA LYS A 24 -1.77 -2.39 6.37
C LYS A 24 -0.48 -1.92 5.70
N VAL A 25 -0.53 -1.69 4.39
CA VAL A 25 0.63 -1.13 3.67
C VAL A 25 0.84 0.33 4.03
N LYS A 26 2.07 0.67 4.42
CA LYS A 26 2.51 2.06 4.63
C LYS A 26 3.21 2.57 3.37
N LYS A 27 2.87 3.78 2.93
CA LYS A 27 3.55 4.43 1.80
C LYS A 27 4.90 4.99 2.26
N ARG A 28 5.90 4.86 1.39
CA ARG A 28 7.23 5.48 1.56
C ARG A 28 7.36 6.71 0.66
N PRO A 29 8.24 7.67 0.99
CA PRO A 29 8.56 8.79 0.11
C PRO A 29 9.14 8.29 -1.23
N ARG A 30 9.07 9.15 -2.25
CA ARG A 30 9.63 8.82 -3.58
C ARG A 30 11.15 8.80 -3.50
N SER A 31 11.76 7.83 -4.18
CA SER A 31 13.23 7.74 -4.30
C SER A 31 13.78 8.75 -5.32
N GLU A 32 14.92 9.35 -5.00
CA GLU A 32 15.63 10.30 -5.88
C GLU A 32 16.22 9.66 -7.12
N LEU A 33 16.60 8.39 -7.03
CA LEU A 33 17.21 7.62 -8.12
C LEU A 33 16.19 7.22 -9.19
N SER A 34 14.88 7.39 -8.93
CA SER A 34 13.84 7.09 -9.91
C SER A 34 13.96 7.97 -11.16
N ALA A 35 13.72 7.40 -12.34
CA ALA A 35 13.83 8.12 -13.61
C ALA A 35 12.92 9.36 -13.67
N GLY A 36 11.73 9.27 -13.07
CA GLY A 36 10.78 10.38 -12.98
C GLY A 36 11.33 11.55 -12.15
N GLN A 37 11.94 11.26 -10.99
CA GLN A 37 12.51 12.29 -10.12
C GLN A 37 13.75 12.93 -10.77
N ARG A 38 14.62 12.14 -11.41
CA ARG A 38 15.75 12.64 -12.21
C ARG A 38 15.30 13.58 -13.34
N ARG A 39 14.24 13.21 -14.08
CA ARG A 39 13.66 14.06 -15.14
C ARG A 39 13.08 15.35 -14.56
N PHE A 40 12.33 15.26 -13.46
CA PHE A 40 11.73 16.43 -12.82
C PHE A 40 12.79 17.42 -12.34
N ARG A 41 13.83 16.96 -11.63
CA ARG A 41 14.95 17.82 -11.19
C ARG A 41 15.69 18.47 -12.36
N ARG A 42 15.88 17.77 -13.48
CA ARG A 42 16.51 18.35 -14.67
C ARG A 42 15.69 19.48 -15.29
N ILE A 43 14.37 19.34 -15.37
CA ILE A 43 13.48 20.39 -15.92
C ILE A 43 13.37 21.58 -14.95
N LEU A 44 13.40 21.32 -13.65
CA LEU A 44 13.34 22.35 -12.61
C LEU A 44 14.61 23.22 -12.55
N LYS A 45 15.75 22.73 -13.06
CA LYS A 45 17.01 23.50 -13.07
C LYS A 45 16.94 24.66 -14.07
N GLY A 46 17.56 25.78 -13.68
CA GLY A 46 17.60 27.01 -14.47
C GLY A 46 16.40 27.92 -14.20
N TYR A 47 16.30 29.00 -14.98
CA TYR A 47 15.28 30.03 -14.80
C TYR A 47 14.05 29.70 -15.65
N LYS A 48 13.11 28.93 -15.08
CA LYS A 48 11.83 28.57 -15.69
C LYS A 48 10.74 28.55 -14.62
N GLY A 49 9.48 28.72 -15.06
CA GLY A 49 8.31 28.53 -14.19
C GLY A 49 8.14 27.08 -13.74
N PHE A 50 7.13 26.83 -12.89
CA PHE A 50 6.88 25.48 -12.37
C PHE A 50 6.43 24.52 -13.49
N PRO A 51 7.15 23.41 -13.74
CA PRO A 51 7.04 22.69 -15.01
C PRO A 51 5.90 21.67 -15.11
N ARG A 52 5.13 21.43 -14.03
CA ARG A 52 4.06 20.43 -13.98
C ARG A 52 2.86 20.97 -13.22
N PRO A 53 1.62 20.53 -13.51
CA PRO A 53 0.46 20.94 -12.71
C PRO A 53 0.57 20.38 -11.27
N LYS A 54 0.27 21.23 -10.28
CA LYS A 54 0.21 20.86 -8.86
C LYS A 54 -1.23 21.00 -8.35
N PRO A 55 -2.08 19.98 -8.52
CA PRO A 55 -3.44 20.03 -7.98
C PRO A 55 -3.37 19.93 -6.45
N GLU A 56 -3.90 20.93 -5.76
CA GLU A 56 -3.99 20.97 -4.30
C GLU A 56 -5.35 20.42 -3.84
N GLY A 57 -5.40 19.74 -2.69
CA GLY A 57 -6.66 19.27 -2.10
C GLY A 57 -7.37 18.10 -2.79
N ARG A 58 -6.77 17.45 -3.81
CA ARG A 58 -7.41 16.35 -4.56
C ARG A 58 -7.37 15.00 -3.85
N GLU A 59 -7.82 14.96 -2.59
CA GLU A 59 -7.95 13.72 -1.83
C GLU A 59 -9.40 13.23 -1.83
N LYS A 60 -9.62 11.96 -2.20
CA LYS A 60 -10.93 11.34 -2.03
C LYS A 60 -11.21 11.11 -0.55
N PRO A 61 -12.45 11.34 -0.07
CA PRO A 61 -12.81 11.16 1.34
C PRO A 61 -12.68 9.70 1.80
N VAL A 62 -12.83 8.74 0.89
CA VAL A 62 -12.65 7.30 1.18
C VAL A 62 -11.74 6.66 0.14
N LYS A 63 -10.67 6.02 0.60
CA LYS A 63 -9.68 5.32 -0.22
C LYS A 63 -9.87 3.80 -0.09
N LYS A 64 -9.40 3.04 -1.08
CA LYS A 64 -9.33 1.57 -0.99
C LYS A 64 -8.19 1.18 -0.04
N LEU A 65 -8.37 0.11 0.72
CA LEU A 65 -7.32 -0.45 1.57
C LEU A 65 -6.35 -1.30 0.74
N ASP A 66 -5.05 -1.21 1.06
CA ASP A 66 -4.04 -2.16 0.59
C ASP A 66 -3.60 -3.00 1.78
N LEU A 67 -3.99 -4.28 1.77
CA LEU A 67 -3.73 -5.24 2.83
C LEU A 67 -2.74 -6.30 2.34
N ARG A 68 -1.81 -6.67 3.22
CA ARG A 68 -0.85 -7.76 3.01
C ARG A 68 -1.15 -8.87 4.00
N PHE A 69 -1.18 -10.10 3.48
CA PHE A 69 -1.38 -11.31 4.27
C PHE A 69 -0.04 -12.00 4.41
N ARG A 70 0.58 -11.88 5.59
CA ARG A 70 1.86 -12.51 5.89
C ARG A 70 1.63 -13.89 6.50
N CYS A 71 2.09 -14.93 5.82
CA CYS A 71 2.00 -16.30 6.31
C CYS A 71 2.87 -16.48 7.55
N THR A 72 2.35 -17.10 8.61
CA THR A 72 3.16 -17.39 9.82
C THR A 72 4.20 -18.49 9.57
N VAL A 73 3.95 -19.41 8.64
CA VAL A 73 4.83 -20.56 8.38
C VAL A 73 6.04 -20.19 7.52
N CYS A 74 5.84 -19.45 6.43
CA CYS A 74 6.94 -19.11 5.49
C CYS A 74 7.38 -17.64 5.56
N GLY A 75 6.72 -16.80 6.35
CA GLY A 75 7.04 -15.37 6.49
C GLY A 75 6.77 -14.49 5.25
N LYS A 76 6.46 -15.11 4.10
CA LYS A 76 6.15 -14.41 2.85
C LYS A 76 4.77 -13.78 2.93
N ALA A 77 4.67 -12.56 2.38
CA ALA A 77 3.42 -11.84 2.27
C ALA A 77 2.85 -11.92 0.85
N HIS A 78 1.54 -12.02 0.73
CA HIS A 78 0.83 -11.95 -0.54
C HIS A 78 -0.38 -11.02 -0.45
N THR A 79 -0.88 -10.60 -1.60
CA THR A 79 -2.12 -9.80 -1.73
C THR A 79 -3.27 -10.71 -2.08
N ARG A 80 -4.46 -10.41 -1.54
CA ARG A 80 -5.69 -11.14 -1.86
C ARG A 80 -6.72 -10.18 -2.43
N GLY A 81 -7.08 -10.38 -3.71
CA GLY A 81 -8.13 -9.63 -4.39
C GLY A 81 -7.87 -8.12 -4.46
N GLN A 82 -8.94 -7.37 -4.70
CA GLN A 82 -8.89 -5.91 -4.69
C GLN A 82 -9.25 -5.35 -3.30
N GLY A 83 -8.65 -4.21 -2.97
CA GLY A 83 -9.02 -3.45 -1.79
C GLY A 83 -10.46 -2.93 -1.85
N PHE A 84 -11.15 -2.96 -0.71
CA PHE A 84 -12.45 -2.33 -0.52
C PHE A 84 -12.31 -0.93 0.11
N ARG A 85 -13.34 -0.09 -0.07
CA ARG A 85 -13.38 1.27 0.49
C ARG A 85 -14.04 1.25 1.87
N VAL A 86 -13.39 1.87 2.85
CA VAL A 86 -13.94 2.05 4.19
C VAL A 86 -13.34 3.28 4.85
N LYS A 87 -14.13 4.01 5.65
CA LYS A 87 -13.68 5.22 6.37
C LYS A 87 -12.77 4.89 7.56
N LYS A 88 -13.23 4.01 8.46
CA LYS A 88 -12.49 3.56 9.64
C LYS A 88 -12.25 2.05 9.57
N PHE A 89 -11.00 1.62 9.69
CA PHE A 89 -10.61 0.21 9.69
C PHE A 89 -9.72 -0.08 10.90
N GLU A 90 -10.16 -1.02 11.72
CA GLU A 90 -9.53 -1.40 12.99
C GLU A 90 -9.21 -2.89 12.96
N LEU A 91 -7.99 -3.24 13.38
CA LEU A 91 -7.55 -4.63 13.49
C LEU A 91 -7.73 -5.11 14.93
N VAL A 92 -8.63 -6.05 15.12
CA VAL A 92 -9.01 -6.58 16.45
C VAL A 92 -8.40 -7.97 16.63
N GLU A 93 -7.98 -8.30 17.85
CA GLU A 93 -7.63 -9.67 18.22
C GLU A 93 -8.92 -10.45 18.43
N VAL A 94 -9.06 -11.53 17.66
CA VAL A 94 -10.12 -12.54 17.81
C VAL A 94 -9.43 -13.82 18.22
#